data_AF-V6TTD0-F1
#
_entry.id   AF-V6TTD0-F1
#
_cell.length_a   1.000
_cell.length_b   1.000
_cell.length_c   1.000
_cell.angle_alpha   90.00
_cell.angle_beta   90.00
_cell.angle_gamma   90.00
#
_symmetry.space_group_name_H-M   'P 1'
#
loop_
_entity.id
_entity.type
_entity.pdbx_description
1 polymer ?
#
loop_
_entity_poly.entity_id
_entity_poly.type
_entity_poly.pdbx_seq_one_letter_code
_entity_poly.pdbx_strand_id
1 'polypeptide(L)'
;VSAGMPELMFAQLLWIGCTLQIVQATCEEQTAGQSATTKCKTSMCNVLIGGTEAANKYCSQCATAAEYLIDGACVTEVGSSGCATPESSSDSTLAGTCKSCAANYFLYKGGCYNSKGDPGQAICTNAPAGVCDTPVSGYFIVPGAAKTDQSVAACGDAITGVTIGGNKKYVGVDGCTKCTKPGEIAEATSLTTAAATCTECTGTKIVKTVTASGKSVTSCIEPAECKDGFFVDTAANPNKCTACTDQHCLTCSAAEANKCSVCAEGYFVGAATGSEGPCVKCDATGSSGFVGVAGCTKCTRPNTSGASGTAICDECEAGKKPSEDKTKCNPCADTNCSFCDEQGACQKCSDGYTLEGGKCASSSTNKSGLSTGAIAGISVAVVVVVGGLVGFLCWWFVCRGKA
;
A
#
# COMPACT_ATOMS: atom_id res chain seq x y z
N VAL A 1 41.21 -61.04 -46.56
CA VAL A 1 41.60 -61.34 -45.17
C VAL A 1 41.77 -60.01 -44.45
N SER A 2 40.94 -59.82 -43.42
CA SER A 2 41.06 -58.94 -42.25
C SER A 2 42.10 -57.80 -42.23
N ALA A 3 41.64 -56.59 -41.89
CA ALA A 3 41.99 -55.83 -40.68
C ALA A 3 42.32 -54.34 -40.93
N GLY A 4 41.71 -53.45 -40.13
CA GLY A 4 42.15 -52.05 -39.97
C GLY A 4 41.10 -51.15 -39.32
N MET A 5 41.26 -50.88 -38.02
CA MET A 5 40.38 -50.13 -37.09
C MET A 5 40.04 -48.67 -37.49
N PRO A 6 38.94 -48.08 -36.95
CA PRO A 6 38.54 -46.71 -37.26
C PRO A 6 39.20 -45.65 -36.37
N GLU A 7 39.54 -44.52 -37.01
CA GLU A 7 39.83 -43.21 -36.41
C GLU A 7 38.70 -42.79 -35.46
N LEU A 8 38.96 -42.66 -34.15
CA LEU A 8 37.98 -42.05 -33.23
C LEU A 8 38.57 -41.63 -31.88
N MET A 9 39.80 -41.09 -31.80
CA MET A 9 40.33 -40.59 -30.51
C MET A 9 41.31 -39.39 -30.63
N PHE A 10 41.09 -38.46 -31.57
CA PHE A 10 41.96 -37.27 -31.68
C PHE A 10 41.24 -35.92 -31.84
N ALA A 11 39.95 -35.84 -31.44
CA ALA A 11 39.17 -34.60 -31.58
C ALA A 11 38.39 -34.16 -30.31
N GLN A 12 38.57 -34.82 -29.16
CA GLN A 12 37.83 -34.47 -27.93
C GLN A 12 38.70 -33.96 -26.75
N LEU A 13 40.01 -33.75 -26.93
CA LEU A 13 40.91 -33.32 -25.85
C LEU A 13 41.46 -31.89 -25.97
N LEU A 14 40.93 -31.07 -26.88
CA LEU A 14 41.32 -29.65 -27.03
C LEU A 14 40.16 -28.67 -26.79
N TRP A 15 39.20 -29.05 -25.94
CA TRP A 15 38.16 -28.17 -25.39
C TRP A 15 38.11 -28.21 -23.85
N ILE A 16 39.27 -28.44 -23.21
CA ILE A 16 39.43 -28.36 -21.73
C ILE A 16 40.52 -27.30 -21.37
N GLY A 17 40.90 -26.45 -22.32
CA GLY A 17 41.91 -25.42 -22.13
C GLY A 17 41.30 -24.03 -22.08
N CYS A 18 41.16 -23.47 -20.87
CA CYS A 18 41.02 -22.04 -20.61
C CYS A 18 39.66 -21.40 -20.97
N THR A 19 38.59 -21.85 -20.31
CA THR A 19 37.61 -20.85 -19.83
C THR A 19 38.32 -20.07 -18.73
N LEU A 20 38.89 -18.92 -19.10
CA LEU A 20 39.22 -17.86 -18.16
C LEU A 20 37.91 -17.53 -17.46
N GLN A 21 37.66 -18.15 -16.31
CA GLN A 21 36.65 -17.67 -15.38
C GLN A 21 37.13 -16.28 -14.98
N ILE A 22 36.59 -15.27 -15.64
CA ILE A 22 36.43 -13.97 -15.01
C ILE A 22 35.47 -14.26 -13.86
N VAL A 23 36.04 -14.66 -12.72
CA VAL A 23 35.31 -14.74 -11.47
C VAL A 23 34.98 -13.28 -11.16
N GLN A 24 33.83 -12.82 -11.65
CA GLN A 24 33.14 -11.72 -11.00
C GLN A 24 33.05 -12.16 -9.54
N ALA A 25 33.63 -11.39 -8.63
CA ALA A 25 33.72 -11.74 -7.21
C ALA A 25 32.29 -11.84 -6.64
N THR A 26 31.70 -13.02 -6.76
CA THR A 26 30.43 -13.36 -6.12
C THR A 26 30.67 -13.30 -4.62
N CYS A 27 29.76 -12.69 -3.86
CA CYS A 27 29.88 -12.65 -2.41
C CYS A 27 29.89 -14.08 -1.85
N GLU A 28 31.00 -14.45 -1.20
CA GLU A 28 31.21 -15.78 -0.62
C GLU A 28 31.04 -15.73 0.90
N GLU A 29 30.11 -16.53 1.42
CA GLU A 29 29.85 -16.64 2.85
C GLU A 29 30.72 -17.69 3.55
N GLN A 30 30.97 -17.49 4.84
CA GLN A 30 31.57 -18.49 5.72
C GLN A 30 30.60 -19.67 5.93
N THR A 31 31.16 -20.86 6.19
CA THR A 31 30.38 -21.99 6.70
C THR A 31 29.82 -21.65 8.07
N ALA A 32 28.54 -21.95 8.30
CA ALA A 32 27.87 -21.65 9.56
C ALA A 32 28.64 -22.20 10.78
N GLY A 33 28.96 -21.33 11.73
CA GLY A 33 29.69 -21.69 12.95
C GLY A 33 31.22 -21.77 12.79
N GLN A 34 31.77 -21.41 11.64
CA GLN A 34 33.21 -21.38 11.39
C GLN A 34 33.64 -20.04 10.80
N SER A 35 34.20 -19.17 11.65
CA SER A 35 34.78 -17.90 11.21
C SER A 35 35.88 -18.18 10.19
N ALA A 36 35.81 -17.51 9.04
CA ALA A 36 36.73 -17.67 7.93
C ALA A 36 37.19 -16.29 7.46
N THR A 37 38.50 -16.12 7.28
CA THR A 37 39.08 -14.88 6.77
C THR A 37 38.63 -14.62 5.34
N THR A 38 38.48 -13.36 4.98
CA THR A 38 38.07 -12.86 3.66
C THR A 38 36.70 -13.34 3.20
N LYS A 39 35.89 -13.88 4.12
CA LYS A 39 34.53 -14.35 3.85
C LYS A 39 33.51 -13.43 4.48
N CYS A 40 32.36 -13.35 3.82
CA CYS A 40 31.20 -12.72 4.41
C CYS A 40 30.63 -13.60 5.52
N LYS A 41 30.00 -12.99 6.52
CA LYS A 41 29.28 -13.75 7.54
C LYS A 41 28.07 -14.46 6.92
N THR A 42 27.69 -15.60 7.50
CA THR A 42 26.55 -16.39 7.00
C THR A 42 25.29 -15.52 6.93
N SER A 43 24.58 -15.58 5.81
CA SER A 43 23.42 -14.76 5.45
C SER A 43 23.65 -13.25 5.31
N MET A 44 24.91 -12.81 5.20
CA MET A 44 25.28 -11.39 5.07
C MET A 44 25.65 -10.98 3.64
N CYS A 45 25.57 -11.89 2.66
CA CYS A 45 25.54 -11.54 1.24
C CYS A 45 24.15 -11.02 0.83
N ASN A 46 23.73 -9.91 1.45
CA ASN A 46 22.37 -9.38 1.40
C ASN A 46 22.28 -7.94 0.88
N VAL A 47 23.42 -7.31 0.55
CA VAL A 47 23.47 -5.97 -0.02
C VAL A 47 23.37 -6.09 -1.53
N LEU A 48 22.38 -5.46 -2.14
CA LEU A 48 22.16 -5.50 -3.58
C LEU A 48 22.56 -4.16 -4.22
N ILE A 49 23.50 -4.17 -5.17
CA ILE A 49 24.00 -2.96 -5.85
C ILE A 49 24.11 -3.22 -7.34
N GLY A 50 23.50 -2.37 -8.17
CA GLY A 50 23.65 -2.45 -9.64
C GLY A 50 22.74 -3.47 -10.35
N GLY A 51 21.66 -3.95 -9.71
CA GLY A 51 20.64 -4.82 -10.33
C GLY A 51 20.21 -5.96 -9.41
N THR A 52 19.40 -6.91 -9.90
CA THR A 52 18.79 -7.99 -9.09
C THR A 52 19.53 -9.32 -9.08
N GLU A 53 20.59 -9.44 -9.87
CA GLU A 53 21.29 -10.69 -10.10
C GLU A 53 22.11 -11.14 -8.89
N ALA A 54 22.37 -12.45 -8.77
CA ALA A 54 23.24 -12.98 -7.72
C ALA A 54 24.66 -12.38 -7.73
N ALA A 55 25.15 -12.00 -8.92
CA ALA A 55 26.42 -11.31 -9.09
C ALA A 55 26.45 -9.89 -8.49
N ASN A 56 25.29 -9.31 -8.20
CA ASN A 56 25.13 -7.98 -7.60
C ASN A 56 24.91 -8.03 -6.09
N LYS A 57 25.12 -9.20 -5.48
CA LYS A 57 25.08 -9.37 -4.03
C LYS A 57 26.46 -9.13 -3.44
N TYR A 58 26.48 -8.29 -2.41
CA TYR A 58 27.65 -7.84 -1.69
C TYR A 58 27.50 -8.11 -0.20
N CYS A 59 28.64 -8.16 0.49
CA CYS A 59 28.67 -8.42 1.91
C CYS A 59 28.25 -7.18 2.71
N SER A 60 27.45 -7.36 3.76
CA SER A 60 27.15 -6.32 4.77
C SER A 60 27.93 -6.48 6.07
N GLN A 61 28.55 -7.64 6.31
CA GLN A 61 29.29 -7.91 7.53
C GLN A 61 30.30 -9.03 7.34
N CYS A 62 31.56 -8.75 7.67
CA CYS A 62 32.63 -9.73 7.60
C CYS A 62 32.52 -10.82 8.66
N ALA A 63 32.98 -12.01 8.29
CA ALA A 63 33.02 -13.17 9.16
C ALA A 63 33.95 -12.99 10.36
N THR A 64 35.01 -12.19 10.18
CA THR A 64 35.97 -11.86 11.22
C THR A 64 35.83 -10.40 11.63
N ALA A 65 35.97 -10.12 12.92
CA ALA A 65 35.80 -8.78 13.47
C ALA A 65 36.93 -7.80 13.08
N ALA A 66 38.11 -8.34 12.76
CA ALA A 66 39.32 -7.57 12.45
C ALA A 66 39.44 -7.21 10.97
N GLU A 67 38.56 -7.73 10.11
CA GLU A 67 38.55 -7.43 8.68
C GLU A 67 37.73 -6.20 8.34
N TYR A 68 38.09 -5.60 7.22
CA TYR A 68 37.52 -4.37 6.71
C TYR A 68 36.55 -4.71 5.59
N LEU A 69 35.34 -4.16 5.67
CA LEU A 69 34.33 -4.33 4.64
C LEU A 69 34.44 -3.21 3.59
N ILE A 70 35.14 -3.48 2.50
CA ILE A 70 35.47 -2.50 1.46
C ILE A 70 34.86 -2.97 0.15
N ASP A 71 34.09 -2.10 -0.50
CA ASP A 71 33.47 -2.38 -1.80
C ASP A 71 32.64 -3.67 -1.79
N GLY A 72 32.03 -3.99 -0.64
CA GLY A 72 31.22 -5.20 -0.46
C GLY A 72 32.01 -6.50 -0.27
N ALA A 73 33.33 -6.42 -0.13
CA ALA A 73 34.23 -7.55 0.11
C ALA A 73 34.97 -7.41 1.44
N CYS A 74 35.27 -8.55 2.07
CA CYS A 74 36.02 -8.61 3.31
C CYS A 74 37.51 -8.71 3.01
N VAL A 75 38.27 -7.74 3.49
CA VAL A 75 39.71 -7.66 3.24
C VAL A 75 40.49 -7.47 4.54
N THR A 76 41.74 -7.90 4.53
CA THR A 76 42.64 -7.83 5.69
C THR A 76 43.39 -6.50 5.80
N GLU A 77 43.33 -5.65 4.76
CA GLU A 77 44.02 -4.35 4.71
C GLU A 77 43.06 -3.23 4.29
N VAL A 78 43.18 -2.07 4.92
CA VAL A 78 42.30 -0.90 4.67
C VAL A 78 42.55 -0.19 3.34
N GLY A 79 43.79 -0.23 2.83
CA GLY A 79 44.21 0.60 1.70
C GLY A 79 43.82 2.08 1.86
N SER A 80 43.30 2.68 0.79
CA SER A 80 42.84 4.08 0.77
C SER A 80 41.40 4.29 1.25
N SER A 81 40.67 3.22 1.57
CA SER A 81 39.27 3.34 2.03
C SER A 81 39.13 4.07 3.36
N GLY A 82 40.19 4.03 4.17
CA GLY A 82 40.21 4.48 5.56
C GLY A 82 39.08 3.91 6.40
N CYS A 83 38.62 2.69 6.08
CA CYS A 83 37.64 1.96 6.87
C CYS A 83 38.16 1.82 8.31
N ALA A 84 37.58 2.58 9.22
CA ALA A 84 37.81 2.38 10.65
C ALA A 84 36.85 1.29 11.10
N THR A 85 37.32 0.16 11.62
CA THR A 85 36.42 -0.81 12.27
C THR A 85 35.99 -0.27 13.63
N PRO A 86 34.84 -0.69 14.15
CA PRO A 86 34.55 -0.55 15.56
C PRO A 86 35.47 -1.50 16.33
N GLU A 87 36.74 -1.14 16.46
CA GLU A 87 37.69 -1.80 17.36
C GLU A 87 37.08 -1.71 18.78
N SER A 88 36.49 -2.80 19.24
CA SER A 88 35.84 -2.91 20.56
C SER A 88 34.44 -2.26 20.71
N SER A 89 33.52 -2.36 19.73
CA SER A 89 32.11 -2.20 20.11
C SER A 89 31.71 -3.37 21.03
N SER A 90 31.23 -3.05 22.24
CA SER A 90 30.55 -4.04 23.12
C SER A 90 29.31 -4.63 22.46
N ASP A 91 28.84 -3.99 21.38
CA ASP A 91 27.83 -4.50 20.48
C ASP A 91 28.46 -5.46 19.45
N SER A 92 28.38 -6.75 19.74
CA SER A 92 28.81 -7.84 18.86
C SER A 92 28.12 -7.85 17.49
N THR A 93 27.04 -7.08 17.30
CA THR A 93 26.31 -7.01 16.02
C THR A 93 27.03 -6.18 14.95
N LEU A 94 27.95 -5.28 15.34
CA LEU A 94 28.69 -4.39 14.44
C LEU A 94 30.12 -4.87 14.10
N ALA A 95 30.58 -5.96 14.70
CA ALA A 95 31.88 -6.55 14.40
C ALA A 95 32.00 -6.92 12.91
N GLY A 96 33.13 -6.60 12.26
CA GLY A 96 33.32 -6.87 10.83
C GLY A 96 32.59 -5.88 9.89
N THR A 97 32.29 -4.68 10.38
CA THR A 97 31.76 -3.54 9.60
C THR A 97 32.67 -2.33 9.72
N CYS A 98 32.53 -1.36 8.82
CA CYS A 98 33.19 -0.05 8.90
C CYS A 98 32.36 0.94 9.72
N LYS A 99 33.00 1.58 10.69
CA LYS A 99 32.49 2.71 11.48
C LYS A 99 32.55 4.02 10.72
N SER A 100 33.57 4.24 9.89
CA SER A 100 33.69 5.44 9.06
C SER A 100 34.63 5.24 7.88
N CYS A 101 34.51 6.08 6.86
CA CYS A 101 35.29 6.01 5.63
C CYS A 101 36.14 7.27 5.40
N ALA A 102 37.22 7.13 4.62
CA ALA A 102 38.05 8.25 4.16
C ALA A 102 37.48 8.94 2.91
N ALA A 103 38.20 9.95 2.42
CA ALA A 103 37.86 10.69 1.22
C ALA A 103 37.75 9.76 -0.02
N ASN A 104 36.81 10.08 -0.91
CA ASN A 104 36.37 9.29 -2.07
C ASN A 104 35.60 8.01 -1.73
N TYR A 105 35.44 7.65 -0.45
CA TYR A 105 34.61 6.55 0.00
C TYR A 105 33.40 7.06 0.78
N PHE A 106 32.33 6.26 0.85
CA PHE A 106 31.15 6.56 1.66
C PHE A 106 30.66 5.31 2.38
N LEU A 107 30.04 5.50 3.54
CA LEU A 107 29.48 4.42 4.34
C LEU A 107 28.10 4.00 3.80
N TYR A 108 27.94 2.72 3.46
CA TYR A 108 26.68 2.13 3.02
C TYR A 108 26.56 0.69 3.51
N LYS A 109 25.43 0.34 4.16
CA LYS A 109 25.11 -1.02 4.66
C LYS A 109 26.30 -1.72 5.35
N GLY A 110 27.01 -0.97 6.20
CA GLY A 110 28.13 -1.47 7.01
C GLY A 110 29.52 -1.43 6.35
N GLY A 111 29.64 -1.07 5.07
CA GLY A 111 30.93 -1.05 4.35
C GLY A 111 31.31 0.31 3.78
N CYS A 112 32.59 0.48 3.48
CA CYS A 112 33.10 1.65 2.75
C CYS A 112 33.15 1.36 1.25
N TYR A 113 32.43 2.17 0.46
CA TYR A 113 32.31 2.00 -0.98
C TYR A 113 32.97 3.15 -1.74
N ASN A 114 33.75 2.84 -2.77
CA ASN A 114 34.47 3.81 -3.58
C ASN A 114 33.51 4.53 -4.54
N SER A 115 33.40 5.86 -4.43
CA SER A 115 32.53 6.67 -5.31
C SER A 115 33.00 6.75 -6.78
N LYS A 116 34.21 6.27 -7.07
CA LYS A 116 34.84 6.32 -8.40
C LYS A 116 35.08 4.93 -9.00
N GLY A 117 34.72 3.86 -8.30
CA GLY A 117 34.94 2.49 -8.74
C GLY A 117 33.74 1.60 -8.44
N ASP A 118 33.70 0.42 -9.05
CA ASP A 118 32.67 -0.56 -8.78
C ASP A 118 32.89 -1.21 -7.39
N PRO A 119 31.81 -1.51 -6.64
CA PRO A 119 30.41 -1.24 -6.99
C PRO A 119 29.91 0.13 -6.52
N GLY A 120 30.72 0.89 -5.77
CA GLY A 120 30.30 2.12 -5.09
C GLY A 120 29.81 3.22 -6.03
N GLN A 121 30.38 3.35 -7.23
CA GLN A 121 29.98 4.33 -8.24
C GLN A 121 28.51 4.16 -8.68
N ALA A 122 27.94 2.95 -8.59
CA ALA A 122 26.53 2.71 -8.89
C ALA A 122 25.56 3.32 -7.86
N ILE A 123 26.06 3.71 -6.69
CA ILE A 123 25.28 4.32 -5.60
C ILE A 123 25.58 5.82 -5.50
N CYS A 124 26.86 6.18 -5.56
CA CYS A 124 27.33 7.54 -5.32
C CYS A 124 28.53 7.87 -6.20
N THR A 125 28.48 9.00 -6.91
CA THR A 125 29.57 9.43 -7.81
C THR A 125 30.52 10.44 -7.18
N ASN A 126 30.22 10.94 -5.98
CA ASN A 126 31.08 11.89 -5.28
C ASN A 126 30.94 11.76 -3.76
N ALA A 127 32.04 11.49 -3.08
CA ALA A 127 32.10 11.37 -1.62
C ALA A 127 33.40 11.98 -1.05
N PRO A 128 33.54 13.32 -0.99
CA PRO A 128 34.81 13.97 -0.68
C PRO A 128 35.30 13.74 0.76
N ALA A 129 34.40 13.40 1.69
CA ALA A 129 34.72 13.37 3.12
C ALA A 129 34.10 12.16 3.87
N GLY A 130 34.02 10.99 3.24
CA GLY A 130 33.42 9.81 3.89
C GLY A 130 31.89 9.75 3.81
N VAL A 131 31.28 10.76 3.18
CA VAL A 131 29.83 10.97 3.06
C VAL A 131 29.51 11.11 1.58
N CYS A 132 28.45 10.46 1.11
CA CYS A 132 27.96 10.64 -0.24
C CYS A 132 27.31 12.03 -0.39
N ASP A 133 27.78 12.81 -1.37
CA ASP A 133 27.23 14.12 -1.69
C ASP A 133 26.40 14.10 -2.97
N THR A 134 26.71 13.18 -3.89
CA THR A 134 26.05 13.06 -5.20
C THR A 134 25.59 11.63 -5.40
N PRO A 135 24.36 11.28 -4.99
CA PRO A 135 23.82 9.95 -5.18
C PRO A 135 23.43 9.74 -6.65
N VAL A 136 23.50 8.50 -7.10
CA VAL A 136 22.95 8.07 -8.38
C VAL A 136 21.43 7.96 -8.29
N SER A 137 20.75 8.06 -9.44
CA SER A 137 19.31 7.79 -9.54
C SER A 137 18.93 6.46 -8.89
N GLY A 138 17.90 6.48 -8.06
CA GLY A 138 17.48 5.33 -7.23
C GLY A 138 18.04 5.33 -5.81
N TYR A 139 18.85 6.33 -5.48
CA TYR A 139 19.32 6.59 -4.12
C TYR A 139 19.06 8.05 -3.72
N PHE A 140 19.00 8.30 -2.41
CA PHE A 140 18.87 9.64 -1.85
C PHE A 140 19.86 9.86 -0.71
N ILE A 141 20.27 11.11 -0.52
CA ILE A 141 21.13 11.52 0.61
C ILE A 141 20.31 11.52 1.90
N VAL A 142 20.88 10.92 2.94
CA VAL A 142 20.35 10.96 4.31
C VAL A 142 20.68 12.31 4.94
N PRO A 143 19.69 13.18 5.20
CA PRO A 143 19.95 14.53 5.73
C PRO A 143 20.60 14.49 7.11
N GLY A 144 21.69 15.24 7.28
CA GLY A 144 22.42 15.36 8.55
C GLY A 144 23.37 14.20 8.85
N ALA A 145 23.57 13.26 7.93
CA ALA A 145 24.50 12.14 8.12
C ALA A 145 25.96 12.63 8.22
N ALA A 146 26.67 12.15 9.24
CA ALA A 146 28.12 12.31 9.36
C ALA A 146 28.86 11.15 8.65
N LYS A 147 30.20 11.22 8.57
CA LYS A 147 31.03 10.12 8.04
C LYS A 147 30.94 8.80 8.82
N THR A 148 30.32 8.83 9.99
CA THR A 148 30.04 7.66 10.85
C THR A 148 28.65 7.09 10.65
N ASP A 149 27.81 7.77 9.88
CA ASP A 149 26.46 7.36 9.55
C ASP A 149 26.41 6.88 8.09
N GLN A 150 25.45 6.00 7.79
CA GLN A 150 25.14 5.70 6.40
C GLN A 150 24.57 6.96 5.73
N SER A 151 25.30 7.50 4.74
CA SER A 151 25.02 8.80 4.14
C SER A 151 24.04 8.76 2.97
N VAL A 152 23.74 7.57 2.48
CA VAL A 152 22.90 7.34 1.30
C VAL A 152 21.99 6.14 1.53
N ALA A 153 20.76 6.21 1.03
CA ALA A 153 19.77 5.14 1.15
C ALA A 153 19.06 4.91 -0.20
N ALA A 154 18.64 3.68 -0.44
CA ALA A 154 17.92 3.32 -1.66
C ALA A 154 16.48 3.84 -1.62
N CYS A 155 15.98 4.33 -2.75
CA CYS A 155 14.60 4.81 -2.88
C CYS A 155 13.56 3.73 -2.54
N GLY A 156 13.88 2.46 -2.75
CA GLY A 156 13.00 1.32 -2.45
C GLY A 156 13.06 0.81 -1.00
N ASP A 157 13.96 1.32 -0.15
CA ASP A 157 14.18 0.78 1.21
C ASP A 157 13.17 1.36 2.22
N ALA A 158 11.92 0.91 2.12
CA ALA A 158 10.82 1.39 2.97
C ALA A 158 10.81 0.79 4.39
N ILE A 159 11.45 -0.36 4.59
CA ILE A 159 11.35 -1.13 5.84
C ILE A 159 12.55 -0.88 6.74
N THR A 160 13.76 -1.11 6.22
CA THR A 160 14.99 -0.98 7.01
C THR A 160 15.30 0.50 7.21
N GLY A 161 15.47 1.23 6.11
CA GLY A 161 15.89 2.63 6.13
C GLY A 161 17.25 2.84 6.81
N VAL A 162 17.47 4.08 7.25
CA VAL A 162 18.68 4.51 7.97
C VAL A 162 18.25 5.34 9.19
N THR A 163 18.81 5.03 10.35
CA THR A 163 18.60 5.83 11.57
C THR A 163 19.89 6.51 11.96
N ILE A 164 19.88 7.83 12.10
CA ILE A 164 21.02 8.63 12.57
C ILE A 164 20.69 9.30 13.91
N GLY A 165 21.71 9.55 14.73
CA GLY A 165 21.54 10.20 16.04
C GLY A 165 20.57 9.48 16.98
N GLY A 166 20.35 8.17 16.80
CA GLY A 166 19.45 7.32 17.59
C GLY A 166 17.96 7.41 17.23
N ASN A 167 17.46 8.59 16.85
CA ASN A 167 16.02 8.84 16.72
C ASN A 167 15.55 9.34 15.34
N LYS A 168 16.45 9.70 14.42
CA LYS A 168 16.08 10.27 13.11
C LYS A 168 16.12 9.18 12.05
N LYS A 169 14.95 8.59 11.74
CA LYS A 169 14.82 7.51 10.75
C LYS A 169 14.44 8.06 9.38
N TYR A 170 15.16 7.64 8.36
CA TYR A 170 14.91 7.97 6.97
C TYR A 170 14.64 6.70 6.17
N VAL A 171 13.55 6.67 5.43
CA VAL A 171 13.11 5.50 4.65
C VAL A 171 12.83 5.86 3.21
N GLY A 172 12.95 4.88 2.33
CA GLY A 172 12.41 4.94 0.98
C GLY A 172 10.90 4.68 0.94
N VAL A 173 10.41 4.39 -0.27
CA VAL A 173 9.03 4.01 -0.57
C VAL A 173 9.07 2.65 -1.26
N ASP A 174 8.24 1.71 -0.81
CA ASP A 174 8.26 0.35 -1.37
C ASP A 174 7.94 0.39 -2.87
N GLY A 175 8.70 -0.36 -3.66
CA GLY A 175 8.58 -0.34 -5.12
C GLY A 175 9.00 0.96 -5.80
N CYS A 176 9.75 1.85 -5.15
CA CYS A 176 10.22 3.10 -5.76
C CYS A 176 11.61 2.96 -6.42
N THR A 177 11.74 3.37 -7.69
CA THR A 177 13.01 3.36 -8.45
C THR A 177 13.68 4.72 -8.52
N LYS A 178 12.93 5.82 -8.37
CA LYS A 178 13.49 7.18 -8.31
C LYS A 178 12.76 8.00 -7.28
N CYS A 179 13.49 8.75 -6.47
CA CYS A 179 12.93 9.54 -5.41
C CYS A 179 13.73 10.83 -5.18
N THR A 180 13.09 11.79 -4.53
CA THR A 180 13.76 12.97 -3.98
C THR A 180 13.99 12.80 -2.48
N LYS A 181 15.07 13.41 -1.98
CA LYS A 181 15.46 13.28 -0.58
C LYS A 181 14.34 13.77 0.36
N PRO A 182 14.18 13.14 1.53
CA PRO A 182 13.25 13.61 2.55
C PRO A 182 13.67 14.98 3.11
N GLY A 183 12.71 15.67 3.74
CA GLY A 183 13.02 16.83 4.58
C GLY A 183 13.86 16.43 5.79
N GLU A 184 14.73 17.34 6.24
CA GLU A 184 15.58 17.11 7.41
C GLU A 184 14.75 17.09 8.70
N ILE A 185 15.05 16.13 9.57
CA ILE A 185 14.48 16.07 10.92
C ILE A 185 15.35 16.93 11.84
N ALA A 186 14.87 18.13 12.19
CA ALA A 186 15.61 19.08 13.03
C ALA A 186 15.94 18.51 14.42
N GLU A 187 14.92 18.10 15.17
CA GLU A 187 15.05 17.48 16.49
C GLU A 187 14.14 16.25 16.63
N ALA A 188 14.60 15.25 17.38
CA ALA A 188 13.87 14.02 17.62
C ALA A 188 14.14 13.50 19.03
N THR A 189 13.19 13.71 19.94
CA THR A 189 13.21 13.14 21.32
C THR A 189 12.72 11.70 21.35
N SER A 190 12.07 11.25 20.28
CA SER A 190 11.61 9.88 20.03
C SER A 190 11.76 9.55 18.55
N LEU A 191 11.65 8.26 18.19
CA LEU A 191 11.83 7.79 16.82
C LEU A 191 10.90 8.54 15.86
N THR A 192 11.51 9.38 15.02
CA THR A 192 10.82 10.22 14.04
C THR A 192 11.22 9.76 12.65
N THR A 193 10.24 9.50 11.80
CA THR A 193 10.48 8.94 10.46
C THR A 193 10.15 9.96 9.37
N ALA A 194 11.08 10.16 8.45
CA ALA A 194 10.87 10.90 7.21
C ALA A 194 11.08 9.98 6.00
N ALA A 195 10.08 9.91 5.13
CA ALA A 195 10.14 9.12 3.91
C ALA A 195 10.60 9.99 2.73
N ALA A 196 11.40 9.42 1.84
CA ALA A 196 11.70 10.02 0.54
C ALA A 196 10.42 10.19 -0.28
N THR A 197 10.40 11.15 -1.19
CA THR A 197 9.25 11.35 -2.10
C THR A 197 9.51 10.59 -3.38
N CYS A 198 8.69 9.57 -3.65
CA CYS A 198 8.81 8.77 -4.86
C CYS A 198 8.37 9.54 -6.10
N THR A 199 9.14 9.39 -7.18
CA THR A 199 8.92 10.03 -8.48
C THR A 199 8.75 9.01 -9.61
N GLU A 200 9.21 7.78 -9.41
CA GLU A 200 9.06 6.68 -10.36
C GLU A 200 9.00 5.35 -9.62
N CYS A 201 8.10 4.47 -10.05
CA CYS A 201 7.87 3.17 -9.43
C CYS A 201 8.45 2.03 -10.29
N THR A 202 8.65 0.87 -9.68
CA THR A 202 9.05 -0.36 -10.36
C THR A 202 7.89 -0.95 -11.16
N GLY A 203 8.21 -1.54 -12.31
CA GLY A 203 7.23 -2.29 -13.10
C GLY A 203 6.08 -1.43 -13.63
N THR A 204 4.85 -1.90 -13.46
CA THR A 204 3.61 -1.25 -13.91
C THR A 204 2.96 -0.32 -12.89
N LYS A 205 3.57 -0.21 -11.69
CA LYS A 205 3.05 0.61 -10.61
C LYS A 205 3.14 2.10 -10.96
N ILE A 206 2.24 2.88 -10.39
CA ILE A 206 2.18 4.34 -10.57
C ILE A 206 2.31 5.05 -9.23
N VAL A 207 2.84 6.28 -9.25
CA VAL A 207 2.98 7.10 -8.06
C VAL A 207 1.61 7.65 -7.66
N LYS A 208 1.19 7.43 -6.41
CA LYS A 208 0.07 8.12 -5.76
C LYS A 208 0.60 9.07 -4.69
N THR A 209 0.17 10.32 -4.74
CA THR A 209 0.54 11.34 -3.75
C THR A 209 -0.69 11.70 -2.94
N VAL A 210 -0.65 11.44 -1.63
CA VAL A 210 -1.69 11.87 -0.69
C VAL A 210 -1.14 13.04 0.12
N THR A 211 -1.89 14.14 0.17
CA THR A 211 -1.53 15.30 0.99
C THR A 211 -2.50 15.43 2.16
N ALA A 212 -1.97 15.31 3.37
CA ALA A 212 -2.72 15.49 4.61
C ALA A 212 -1.99 16.50 5.49
N SER A 213 -2.71 17.51 6.00
CA SER A 213 -2.15 18.54 6.90
C SER A 213 -0.90 19.24 6.34
N GLY A 214 -0.88 19.51 5.03
CA GLY A 214 0.26 20.15 4.35
C GLY A 214 1.47 19.24 4.11
N LYS A 215 1.39 17.95 4.49
CA LYS A 215 2.44 16.95 4.24
C LYS A 215 2.01 16.01 3.13
N SER A 216 2.83 15.94 2.09
CA SER A 216 2.65 15.00 0.99
C SER A 216 3.41 13.70 1.27
N VAL A 217 2.73 12.57 1.09
CA VAL A 217 3.32 11.24 1.14
C VAL A 217 3.06 10.53 -0.18
N THR A 218 4.06 9.79 -0.66
CA THR A 218 3.97 9.05 -1.91
C THR A 218 3.97 7.55 -1.67
N SER A 219 3.18 6.83 -2.46
CA SER A 219 3.20 5.37 -2.53
C SER A 219 3.24 4.90 -3.99
N CYS A 220 3.76 3.68 -4.21
CA CYS A 220 3.68 2.99 -5.48
C CYS A 220 2.55 1.97 -5.43
N ILE A 221 1.53 2.18 -6.24
CA ILE A 221 0.31 1.35 -6.25
C ILE A 221 0.04 0.81 -7.66
N GLU A 222 -0.79 -0.22 -7.76
CA GLU A 222 -1.27 -0.65 -9.06
C GLU A 222 -2.27 0.37 -9.62
N PRO A 223 -2.33 0.59 -10.95
CA PRO A 223 -3.27 1.54 -11.56
C PRO A 223 -4.74 1.32 -11.14
N ALA A 224 -5.14 0.06 -10.93
CA ALA A 224 -6.49 -0.30 -10.49
C ALA A 224 -6.81 0.09 -9.03
N GLU A 225 -5.80 0.44 -8.23
CA GLU A 225 -5.92 0.95 -6.85
C GLU A 225 -5.98 2.48 -6.81
N CYS A 226 -5.86 3.16 -7.95
CA CYS A 226 -6.02 4.59 -8.07
C CYS A 226 -7.52 4.97 -8.01
N LYS A 227 -8.05 4.88 -6.80
CA LYS A 227 -9.45 5.16 -6.41
C LYS A 227 -9.45 6.12 -5.22
N ASP A 228 -10.65 6.36 -4.68
CA ASP A 228 -10.90 7.17 -3.48
C ASP A 228 -10.50 8.64 -3.67
N GLY A 229 -11.09 9.26 -4.70
CA GLY A 229 -10.83 10.66 -5.06
C GLY A 229 -9.57 10.87 -5.89
N PHE A 230 -9.14 9.82 -6.60
CA PHE A 230 -8.03 9.88 -7.54
C PHE A 230 -8.38 9.19 -8.85
N PHE A 231 -7.62 9.49 -9.90
CA PHE A 231 -7.71 8.88 -11.22
C PHE A 231 -6.33 8.66 -11.83
N VAL A 232 -6.24 7.70 -12.76
CA VAL A 232 -5.01 7.46 -13.52
C VAL A 232 -4.86 8.56 -14.56
N ASP A 233 -3.91 9.45 -14.34
CA ASP A 233 -3.54 10.50 -15.27
C ASP A 233 -2.59 9.94 -16.34
N THR A 234 -3.18 9.62 -17.49
CA THR A 234 -2.48 9.09 -18.67
C THR A 234 -1.80 10.18 -19.51
N ALA A 235 -2.01 11.46 -19.18
CA ALA A 235 -1.28 12.56 -19.80
C ALA A 235 0.09 12.78 -19.12
N ALA A 236 0.27 12.26 -17.90
CA ALA A 236 1.56 12.22 -17.23
C ALA A 236 2.49 11.17 -17.85
N ASN A 237 3.79 11.45 -17.87
CA ASN A 237 4.81 10.49 -18.30
C ASN A 237 5.91 10.34 -17.23
N PRO A 238 5.97 9.22 -16.50
CA PRO A 238 5.04 8.08 -16.55
C PRO A 238 3.64 8.41 -16.01
N ASN A 239 2.67 7.53 -16.26
CA ASN A 239 1.32 7.64 -15.70
C ASN A 239 1.40 7.79 -14.17
N LYS A 240 0.54 8.63 -13.59
CA LYS A 240 0.48 8.85 -12.14
C LYS A 240 -0.96 8.87 -11.64
N CYS A 241 -1.12 8.69 -10.34
CA CYS A 241 -2.42 8.78 -9.70
C CYS A 241 -2.63 10.22 -9.23
N THR A 242 -3.49 10.96 -9.93
CA THR A 242 -3.77 12.38 -9.68
C THR A 242 -5.08 12.53 -8.92
N ALA A 243 -5.13 13.44 -7.95
CA ALA A 243 -6.34 13.70 -7.17
C ALA A 243 -7.43 14.37 -8.02
N CYS A 244 -8.69 14.04 -7.74
CA CYS A 244 -9.82 14.79 -8.24
C CYS A 244 -9.79 16.22 -7.69
N THR A 245 -10.27 17.19 -8.46
CA THR A 245 -10.34 18.60 -8.01
C THR A 245 -11.32 18.78 -6.86
N ASP A 246 -12.46 18.11 -6.95
CA ASP A 246 -13.49 18.12 -5.93
C ASP A 246 -13.16 17.07 -4.86
N GLN A 247 -13.02 17.52 -3.61
CA GLN A 247 -12.74 16.68 -2.44
C GLN A 247 -13.90 15.72 -2.10
N HIS A 248 -15.10 16.02 -2.60
CA HIS A 248 -16.29 15.18 -2.46
C HIS A 248 -16.50 14.27 -3.68
N CYS A 249 -15.57 14.27 -4.64
CA CYS A 249 -15.59 13.32 -5.74
C CYS A 249 -14.77 12.07 -5.40
N LEU A 250 -15.41 10.90 -5.42
CA LEU A 250 -14.75 9.61 -5.20
C LEU A 250 -14.14 9.02 -6.47
N THR A 251 -14.69 9.36 -7.64
CA THR A 251 -14.20 8.89 -8.93
C THR A 251 -14.36 9.97 -9.97
N CYS A 252 -13.26 10.36 -10.61
CA CYS A 252 -13.25 11.34 -11.69
C CYS A 252 -12.45 10.82 -12.89
N SER A 253 -12.69 11.39 -14.08
CA SER A 253 -11.89 11.11 -15.27
C SER A 253 -10.74 12.11 -15.47
N ALA A 254 -10.80 13.27 -14.82
CA ALA A 254 -9.76 14.29 -14.84
C ALA A 254 -9.80 15.17 -13.58
N ALA A 255 -8.71 15.93 -13.37
CA ALA A 255 -8.60 16.95 -12.34
C ALA A 255 -9.38 18.23 -12.74
N GLU A 256 -10.69 18.09 -12.89
CA GLU A 256 -11.61 19.18 -13.22
C GLU A 256 -12.91 19.04 -12.41
N ALA A 257 -13.57 20.16 -12.11
CA ALA A 257 -14.78 20.19 -11.29
C ALA A 257 -15.97 19.41 -11.90
N ASN A 258 -16.05 19.29 -13.23
CA ASN A 258 -17.20 18.70 -13.94
C ASN A 258 -16.93 17.27 -14.44
N LYS A 259 -15.93 16.60 -13.88
CA LYS A 259 -15.48 15.28 -14.33
C LYS A 259 -15.73 14.18 -13.30
N CYS A 260 -16.61 14.42 -12.34
CA CYS A 260 -16.95 13.43 -11.33
C CYS A 260 -18.05 12.48 -11.80
N SER A 261 -17.82 11.17 -11.63
CA SER A 261 -18.80 10.11 -11.90
C SER A 261 -19.44 9.55 -10.62
N VAL A 262 -18.73 9.61 -9.49
CA VAL A 262 -19.20 9.11 -8.19
C VAL A 262 -18.85 10.12 -7.11
N CYS A 263 -19.84 10.60 -6.36
CA CYS A 263 -19.66 11.53 -5.26
C CYS A 263 -19.65 10.81 -3.90
N ALA A 264 -19.10 11.49 -2.89
CA ALA A 264 -19.12 11.05 -1.51
C ALA A 264 -20.55 11.05 -0.94
N GLU A 265 -20.76 10.34 0.17
CA GLU A 265 -22.05 10.34 0.85
C GLU A 265 -22.50 11.76 1.22
N GLY A 266 -23.80 12.03 1.06
CA GLY A 266 -24.36 13.38 1.21
C GLY A 266 -24.17 14.29 0.00
N TYR A 267 -23.61 13.76 -1.10
CA TYR A 267 -23.50 14.43 -2.39
C TYR A 267 -23.99 13.54 -3.54
N PHE A 268 -24.48 14.16 -4.60
CA PHE A 268 -24.86 13.50 -5.84
C PHE A 268 -24.22 14.21 -7.03
N VAL A 269 -24.04 13.50 -8.14
CA VAL A 269 -23.49 14.12 -9.36
C VAL A 269 -24.54 14.99 -10.03
N GLY A 270 -24.25 16.28 -10.17
CA GLY A 270 -25.08 17.27 -10.84
C GLY A 270 -24.97 17.22 -12.36
N ALA A 271 -25.36 16.10 -12.97
CA ALA A 271 -25.41 15.94 -14.43
C ALA A 271 -26.51 14.95 -14.84
N ALA A 272 -26.84 14.93 -16.13
CA ALA A 272 -27.78 13.97 -16.70
C ALA A 272 -27.35 12.52 -16.41
N THR A 273 -28.29 11.59 -16.41
CA THR A 273 -28.02 10.17 -16.12
C THR A 273 -26.90 9.62 -17.02
N GLY A 274 -25.87 9.00 -16.42
CA GLY A 274 -24.72 8.46 -17.14
C GLY A 274 -23.63 9.48 -17.52
N SER A 275 -23.84 10.77 -17.22
CA SER A 275 -22.83 11.82 -17.45
C SER A 275 -22.01 12.12 -16.19
N GLU A 276 -20.81 12.65 -16.41
CA GLU A 276 -19.97 13.22 -15.37
C GLU A 276 -20.38 14.67 -15.08
N GLY A 277 -20.16 15.12 -13.86
CA GLY A 277 -20.51 16.47 -13.43
C GLY A 277 -19.91 16.84 -12.09
N PRO A 278 -20.27 18.00 -11.52
CA PRO A 278 -19.86 18.41 -10.19
C PRO A 278 -20.60 17.61 -9.10
N CYS A 279 -20.00 17.48 -7.92
CA CYS A 279 -20.71 16.94 -6.77
C CYS A 279 -21.53 18.03 -6.08
N VAL A 280 -22.85 17.83 -6.08
CA VAL A 280 -23.81 18.74 -5.46
C VAL A 280 -24.26 18.14 -4.15
N LYS A 281 -24.21 18.94 -3.07
CA LYS A 281 -24.64 18.50 -1.75
C LYS A 281 -26.14 18.22 -1.72
N CYS A 282 -26.57 17.19 -0.99
CA CYS A 282 -27.96 16.77 -0.96
C CYS A 282 -28.93 17.83 -0.44
N ASP A 283 -28.48 18.80 0.36
CA ASP A 283 -29.29 19.90 0.89
C ASP A 283 -29.09 21.24 0.15
N ALA A 284 -28.28 21.25 -0.93
CA ALA A 284 -27.98 22.46 -1.68
C ALA A 284 -29.23 22.97 -2.41
N THR A 285 -29.84 24.03 -1.88
CA THR A 285 -31.04 24.64 -2.49
C THR A 285 -30.67 25.65 -3.58
N GLY A 286 -31.51 25.75 -4.61
CA GLY A 286 -31.33 26.67 -5.74
C GLY A 286 -32.51 26.64 -6.71
N SER A 287 -32.52 27.55 -7.68
CA SER A 287 -33.62 27.66 -8.67
C SER A 287 -33.26 27.18 -10.08
N SER A 288 -32.01 26.77 -10.31
CA SER A 288 -31.52 26.39 -11.65
C SER A 288 -30.48 25.28 -11.57
N GLY A 289 -30.48 24.39 -12.55
CA GLY A 289 -29.53 23.29 -12.66
C GLY A 289 -29.91 22.08 -11.80
N PHE A 290 -28.89 21.39 -11.30
CA PHE A 290 -29.05 20.26 -10.40
C PHE A 290 -29.04 20.76 -8.96
N VAL A 291 -30.12 20.52 -8.23
CA VAL A 291 -30.33 21.02 -6.86
C VAL A 291 -30.68 19.90 -5.91
N GLY A 292 -30.31 20.07 -4.64
CA GLY A 292 -30.67 19.19 -3.55
C GLY A 292 -32.09 19.44 -3.01
N VAL A 293 -32.41 18.71 -1.94
CA VAL A 293 -33.65 18.83 -1.16
C VAL A 293 -33.30 19.40 0.21
N ALA A 294 -33.92 20.52 0.60
CA ALA A 294 -33.62 21.17 1.88
C ALA A 294 -33.76 20.21 3.07
N GLY A 295 -32.71 20.08 3.89
CA GLY A 295 -32.67 19.18 5.05
C GLY A 295 -32.47 17.70 4.69
N CYS A 296 -31.97 17.40 3.49
CA CYS A 296 -31.63 16.05 3.06
C CYS A 296 -30.16 15.71 3.34
N THR A 297 -29.92 14.58 4.02
CA THR A 297 -28.59 14.11 4.41
C THR A 297 -28.04 13.02 3.50
N LYS A 298 -28.92 12.22 2.87
CA LYS A 298 -28.56 11.26 1.82
C LYS A 298 -29.53 11.35 0.66
N CYS A 299 -28.99 11.36 -0.54
CA CYS A 299 -29.79 11.51 -1.74
C CYS A 299 -29.19 10.77 -2.92
N THR A 300 -30.03 10.48 -3.89
CA THR A 300 -29.65 9.89 -5.17
C THR A 300 -29.81 10.92 -6.29
N ARG A 301 -28.98 10.78 -7.32
CA ARG A 301 -29.06 11.59 -8.55
C ARG A 301 -30.50 11.52 -9.14
N PRO A 302 -31.07 12.65 -9.60
CA PRO A 302 -32.30 12.61 -10.38
C PRO A 302 -32.11 11.81 -11.67
N ASN A 303 -33.08 10.96 -12.01
CA ASN A 303 -33.09 10.31 -13.30
C ASN A 303 -33.66 11.25 -14.37
N THR A 304 -32.79 12.09 -14.93
CA THR A 304 -33.15 13.09 -15.94
C THR A 304 -32.16 13.08 -17.09
N SER A 305 -32.66 13.24 -18.31
CA SER A 305 -31.85 13.48 -19.51
C SER A 305 -31.61 14.98 -19.75
N GLY A 306 -32.22 15.86 -18.95
CA GLY A 306 -32.16 17.30 -19.10
C GLY A 306 -30.99 17.95 -18.35
N ALA A 307 -30.82 19.26 -18.54
CA ALA A 307 -29.79 20.07 -17.90
C ALA A 307 -30.10 20.47 -16.44
N SER A 308 -31.20 19.96 -15.88
CA SER A 308 -31.68 20.27 -14.54
C SER A 308 -32.41 19.10 -13.91
N GLY A 309 -32.36 19.02 -12.58
CA GLY A 309 -33.09 18.02 -11.80
C GLY A 309 -32.94 18.23 -10.30
N THR A 310 -33.95 17.81 -9.54
CA THR A 310 -33.92 17.83 -8.08
C THR A 310 -33.50 16.47 -7.56
N ALA A 311 -32.56 16.43 -6.62
CA ALA A 311 -32.12 15.20 -5.98
C ALA A 311 -33.29 14.42 -5.38
N ILE A 312 -33.18 13.10 -5.40
CA ILE A 312 -34.15 12.20 -4.77
C ILE A 312 -33.66 12.01 -3.33
N CYS A 313 -34.40 12.53 -2.35
CA CYS A 313 -33.98 12.41 -0.96
C CYS A 313 -34.30 11.04 -0.37
N ASP A 314 -33.27 10.35 0.12
CA ASP A 314 -33.38 9.03 0.73
C ASP A 314 -33.38 9.11 2.27
N GLU A 315 -32.62 10.05 2.85
CA GLU A 315 -32.63 10.32 4.28
C GLU A 315 -32.65 11.83 4.56
N CYS A 316 -33.49 12.24 5.51
CA CYS A 316 -33.58 13.60 5.99
C CYS A 316 -32.85 13.77 7.33
N GLU A 317 -32.58 15.01 7.70
CA GLU A 317 -32.10 15.38 9.03
C GLU A 317 -33.07 14.92 10.15
N ALA A 318 -32.54 14.83 11.37
CA ALA A 318 -33.30 14.35 12.53
C ALA A 318 -34.63 15.10 12.72
N GLY A 319 -35.71 14.35 12.98
CA GLY A 319 -37.05 14.89 13.16
C GLY A 319 -37.83 15.16 11.86
N LYS A 320 -37.22 14.89 10.70
CA LYS A 320 -37.88 14.98 9.39
C LYS A 320 -37.93 13.64 8.68
N LYS A 321 -38.89 13.49 7.76
CA LYS A 321 -39.03 12.34 6.86
C LYS A 321 -39.21 12.83 5.42
N PRO A 322 -38.76 12.06 4.41
CA PRO A 322 -39.02 12.40 3.02
C PRO A 322 -40.53 12.43 2.73
N SER A 323 -40.96 13.24 1.77
CA SER A 323 -42.28 13.10 1.15
C SER A 323 -42.35 11.83 0.30
N GLU A 324 -43.56 11.36 -0.02
CA GLU A 324 -43.74 10.16 -0.86
C GLU A 324 -43.03 10.24 -2.22
N ASP A 325 -42.98 11.43 -2.82
CA ASP A 325 -42.26 11.73 -4.06
C ASP A 325 -40.75 11.99 -3.86
N LYS A 326 -40.27 11.96 -2.60
CA LYS A 326 -38.89 12.18 -2.15
C LYS A 326 -38.30 13.55 -2.52
N THR A 327 -39.14 14.54 -2.85
CA THR A 327 -38.68 15.88 -3.25
C THR A 327 -38.60 16.87 -2.08
N LYS A 328 -39.14 16.52 -0.91
CA LYS A 328 -39.18 17.37 0.30
C LYS A 328 -38.85 16.58 1.55
N CYS A 329 -38.31 17.26 2.55
CA CYS A 329 -38.12 16.73 3.90
C CYS A 329 -39.03 17.46 4.88
N ASN A 330 -40.09 16.78 5.32
CA ASN A 330 -41.13 17.36 6.15
C ASN A 330 -40.97 16.96 7.63
N PRO A 331 -41.30 17.84 8.59
CA PRO A 331 -41.34 17.47 9.99
C PRO A 331 -42.27 16.27 10.20
N CYS A 332 -41.84 15.28 10.97
CA CYS A 332 -42.68 14.11 11.24
C CYS A 332 -42.53 13.62 12.67
N ALA A 333 -43.64 13.67 13.40
CA ALA A 333 -43.68 13.26 14.81
C ALA A 333 -43.80 11.73 14.98
N ASP A 334 -44.30 11.02 13.97
CA ASP A 334 -44.48 9.57 14.04
C ASP A 334 -43.19 8.85 13.66
N THR A 335 -42.57 8.19 14.64
CA THR A 335 -41.31 7.46 14.48
C THR A 335 -41.46 6.24 13.58
N ASN A 336 -42.66 5.68 13.44
CA ASN A 336 -42.94 4.49 12.63
C ASN A 336 -43.35 4.85 11.20
N CYS A 337 -43.29 6.13 10.85
CA CYS A 337 -43.57 6.60 9.51
C CYS A 337 -42.30 6.65 8.65
N SER A 338 -42.42 6.17 7.41
CA SER A 338 -41.35 6.22 6.41
C SER A 338 -41.41 7.51 5.57
N PHE A 339 -42.61 8.03 5.29
CA PHE A 339 -42.81 9.23 4.46
C PHE A 339 -43.90 10.15 5.01
N CYS A 340 -43.66 11.46 5.08
CA CYS A 340 -44.62 12.41 5.67
C CYS A 340 -44.90 13.60 4.75
N ASP A 341 -46.14 14.08 4.77
CA ASP A 341 -46.57 15.25 3.99
C ASP A 341 -46.15 16.57 4.66
N GLU A 342 -46.45 17.71 4.02
CA GLU A 342 -46.07 19.04 4.51
C GLU A 342 -46.75 19.41 5.83
N GLN A 343 -47.88 18.79 6.15
CA GLN A 343 -48.62 18.97 7.39
C GLN A 343 -48.09 18.06 8.52
N GLY A 344 -47.13 17.19 8.20
CA GLY A 344 -46.53 16.23 9.12
C GLY A 344 -47.38 14.98 9.36
N ALA A 345 -48.38 14.73 8.53
CA ALA A 345 -49.13 13.47 8.54
C ALA A 345 -48.35 12.39 7.80
N CYS A 346 -48.44 11.15 8.29
CA CYS A 346 -47.80 10.03 7.67
C CYS A 346 -48.50 9.66 6.35
N GLN A 347 -47.72 9.53 5.27
CA GLN A 347 -48.19 9.08 3.95
C GLN A 347 -47.97 7.58 3.78
N LYS A 348 -46.87 7.03 4.33
CA LYS A 348 -46.58 5.60 4.28
C LYS A 348 -45.77 5.16 5.48
N CYS A 349 -46.26 4.11 6.13
CA CYS A 349 -45.66 3.54 7.32
C CYS A 349 -44.50 2.60 7.00
N SER A 350 -43.61 2.45 7.99
CA SER A 350 -42.57 1.43 7.98
C SER A 350 -43.15 0.02 8.02
N ASP A 351 -42.35 -0.97 7.64
CA ASP A 351 -42.76 -2.37 7.63
C ASP A 351 -43.34 -2.81 8.99
N GLY A 352 -44.50 -3.47 8.97
CA GLY A 352 -45.22 -3.91 10.17
C GLY A 352 -46.23 -2.90 10.73
N TYR A 353 -46.41 -1.74 10.10
CA TYR A 353 -47.38 -0.71 10.52
C TYR A 353 -48.38 -0.40 9.40
N THR A 354 -49.62 -0.10 9.79
CA THR A 354 -50.70 0.27 8.88
C THR A 354 -51.06 1.73 9.09
N LEU A 355 -51.37 2.42 7.99
CA LEU A 355 -51.72 3.84 8.01
C LEU A 355 -53.18 4.04 8.45
N GLU A 356 -53.37 4.71 9.58
CA GLU A 356 -54.69 5.04 10.14
C GLU A 356 -54.78 6.56 10.36
N GLY A 357 -55.50 7.26 9.47
CA GLY A 357 -55.77 8.70 9.62
C GLY A 357 -54.52 9.59 9.70
N GLY A 358 -53.46 9.25 8.94
CA GLY A 358 -52.21 10.01 8.93
C GLY A 358 -51.24 9.66 10.06
N LYS A 359 -51.47 8.54 10.78
CA LYS A 359 -50.57 7.98 11.79
C LYS A 359 -50.35 6.49 11.54
N CYS A 360 -49.23 5.97 12.02
CA CYS A 360 -48.89 4.56 11.91
C CYS A 360 -49.31 3.79 13.16
N ALA A 361 -50.31 2.93 13.01
CA ALA A 361 -50.69 1.97 14.02
C ALA A 361 -49.98 0.63 13.74
N SER A 362 -49.59 -0.09 14.80
CA SER A 362 -49.02 -1.43 14.62
C SER A 362 -50.04 -2.33 13.93
N SER A 363 -49.60 -3.08 12.93
CA SER A 363 -50.43 -4.04 12.19
C SER A 363 -50.71 -5.25 13.06
N SER A 364 -51.49 -5.06 14.12
CA SER A 364 -51.83 -6.14 15.02
C SER A 364 -52.73 -7.13 14.29
N THR A 365 -52.21 -8.32 14.01
CA THR A 365 -52.99 -9.51 13.67
C THR A 365 -53.77 -10.00 14.91
N ASN A 366 -54.56 -9.13 15.54
CA ASN A 366 -55.50 -9.51 16.57
C ASN A 366 -56.92 -9.06 16.19
N LYS A 367 -57.49 -9.80 15.23
CA LYS A 367 -58.93 -10.08 15.23
C LYS A 367 -59.16 -11.55 15.56
N SER A 368 -59.30 -11.78 16.86
CA SER A 368 -60.31 -12.64 17.49
C SER A 368 -60.11 -14.17 17.48
N GLY A 369 -59.79 -14.68 18.68
CA GLY A 369 -60.62 -15.70 19.33
C GLY A 369 -60.14 -17.14 19.25
N LEU A 370 -59.31 -17.56 20.21
CA LEU A 370 -59.39 -18.90 20.81
C LEU A 370 -58.87 -18.84 22.25
N SER A 371 -59.72 -19.35 23.13
CA SER A 371 -59.58 -19.41 24.57
C SER A 371 -58.26 -20.04 25.02
N THR A 372 -57.78 -19.55 26.16
CA THR A 372 -56.64 -20.03 26.96
C THR A 372 -56.80 -21.48 27.44
N GLY A 373 -56.83 -22.44 26.51
CA GLY A 373 -57.02 -23.85 26.84
C GLY A 373 -56.90 -24.77 25.62
N ALA A 374 -55.67 -25.04 25.18
CA ALA A 374 -55.20 -26.29 24.53
C ALA A 374 -53.92 -26.01 23.72
N ILE A 375 -52.80 -25.72 24.38
CA ILE A 375 -51.48 -25.84 23.75
C ILE A 375 -50.67 -26.81 24.62
N ALA A 376 -51.00 -28.08 24.46
CA ALA A 376 -50.12 -29.19 24.75
C ALA A 376 -49.96 -29.98 23.45
N GLY A 377 -48.77 -29.89 22.85
CA GLY A 377 -48.28 -30.86 21.87
C GLY A 377 -48.52 -30.54 20.39
N ILE A 378 -47.71 -29.67 19.80
CA ILE A 378 -47.03 -29.94 18.51
C ILE A 378 -45.68 -29.19 18.55
N SER A 379 -44.67 -29.77 19.20
CA SER A 379 -43.26 -29.32 19.04
C SER A 379 -42.26 -30.48 19.16
N VAL A 380 -42.72 -31.71 19.43
CA VAL A 380 -41.85 -32.89 19.54
C VAL A 380 -41.83 -33.70 18.24
N ALA A 381 -42.90 -33.67 17.43
CA ALA A 381 -42.95 -34.43 16.17
C ALA A 381 -41.96 -33.90 15.12
N VAL A 382 -41.80 -32.59 14.99
CA VAL A 382 -40.89 -32.00 13.99
C VAL A 382 -39.43 -32.22 14.37
N VAL A 383 -39.08 -32.12 15.66
CA VAL A 383 -37.71 -32.35 16.14
C VAL A 383 -37.32 -33.83 16.00
N VAL A 384 -38.24 -34.77 16.23
CA VAL A 384 -37.96 -36.21 16.02
C VAL A 384 -37.84 -36.55 14.53
N VAL A 385 -38.66 -35.96 13.66
CA VAL A 385 -38.59 -36.20 12.21
C VAL A 385 -37.30 -35.61 11.60
N VAL A 386 -36.94 -34.37 11.97
CA VAL A 386 -35.71 -33.72 11.48
C VAL A 386 -34.47 -34.37 12.10
N GLY A 387 -34.50 -34.71 13.40
CA GLY A 387 -33.42 -35.42 14.07
C GLY A 387 -33.19 -36.83 13.53
N GLY A 388 -34.26 -37.56 13.20
CA GLY A 388 -34.20 -38.88 12.57
C GLY A 388 -33.66 -38.84 11.15
N LEU A 389 -34.06 -37.84 10.35
CA LEU A 389 -33.55 -37.63 8.98
C LEU A 389 -32.06 -37.30 8.97
N VAL A 390 -31.61 -36.42 9.87
CA VAL A 390 -30.18 -36.05 9.98
C VAL A 390 -29.34 -37.23 10.49
N GLY A 391 -29.85 -37.98 11.47
CA GLY A 391 -29.18 -39.19 11.96
C GLY A 391 -29.04 -40.28 10.90
N PHE A 392 -30.09 -40.51 10.10
CA PHE A 392 -30.07 -41.48 8.99
C PHE A 392 -29.09 -41.07 7.89
N LEU A 393 -29.04 -39.77 7.53
CA LEU A 393 -28.09 -39.26 6.53
C LEU A 393 -26.62 -39.36 7.01
N CYS A 394 -26.34 -39.05 8.28
CA CYS A 394 -25.01 -39.21 8.84
C CYS A 394 -24.57 -40.68 8.88
N TRP A 395 -25.46 -41.60 9.28
CA TRP A 395 -25.14 -43.04 9.26
C TRP A 395 -24.91 -43.56 7.84
N TRP A 396 -25.75 -43.15 6.89
CA TRP A 396 -25.62 -43.55 5.49
C TRP A 396 -24.31 -43.08 4.86
N PHE A 397 -23.88 -41.84 5.10
CA PHE A 397 -22.61 -41.34 4.56
C PHE A 397 -21.38 -41.97 5.21
N VAL A 398 -21.42 -42.28 6.51
CA VAL A 398 -20.27 -42.84 7.23
C VAL A 398 -20.11 -44.34 6.99
N CYS A 399 -21.20 -45.11 6.90
CA CYS A 399 -21.12 -46.58 6.77
C CYS A 399 -21.08 -47.09 5.32
N ARG A 400 -21.44 -46.28 4.31
CA ARG A 400 -21.41 -46.71 2.91
C ARG A 400 -20.03 -46.58 2.23
N GLY A 401 -19.03 -46.01 2.92
CA GLY A 401 -17.64 -45.94 2.47
C GLY A 401 -16.76 -47.13 2.91
N LYS A 402 -17.34 -48.16 3.52
CA LYS A 402 -16.61 -49.32 4.04
C LYS A 402 -17.35 -50.63 3.75
N ALA A 403 -17.73 -50.80 2.48
CA ALA A 403 -18.08 -52.08 1.85
C ALA A 403 -17.42 -52.11 0.47
#